data_AF-A0A448X3I3-F1
#
_entry.id   AF-A0A448X3I3-F1
#
_cell.length_a   1.000
_cell.length_b   1.000
_cell.length_c   1.000
_cell.angle_alpha   90.00
_cell.angle_beta   90.00
_cell.angle_gamma   90.00
#
_symmetry.space_group_name_H-M   'P 1'
#
loop_
_entity.id
_entity.type
_entity.pdbx_description
1 polymer ?
#
loop_
_entity_poly.entity_id
_entity_poly.type
_entity_poly.pdbx_seq_one_letter_code
_entity_poly.pdbx_strand_id
1 'polypeptide(L)'
;MLQEPSLSDYASDWLNKFIQADNCFRDLPALLDLQNSDSVTVSGLNDLDYPESPAYCGGLLEIIKTSALPVELMEKFSCMRKNCLMGVFPDIQRAWVTVDNELFLWDYDSGEDLAFYDGMSDTIIAANIS
;
A
#
# COMPACT_ATOMS: atom_id res chain seq x y z
N MET A 1 38.27 40.39 -17.86
CA MET A 1 37.57 40.18 -16.57
C MET A 1 36.75 38.93 -16.75
N LEU A 2 37.34 37.76 -16.44
CA LEU A 2 36.61 36.50 -16.50
C LEU A 2 35.93 36.37 -15.15
N GLN A 3 34.60 36.37 -15.16
CA GLN A 3 33.80 36.09 -13.97
C GLN A 3 34.07 34.62 -13.62
N GLU A 4 34.81 34.38 -12.54
CA GLU A 4 35.01 33.03 -12.02
C GLU A 4 33.63 32.39 -11.80
N PRO A 5 33.34 31.21 -12.38
CA PRO A 5 32.06 30.56 -12.20
C PRO A 5 31.83 30.37 -10.71
N SER A 6 30.68 30.83 -10.23
CA SER A 6 30.40 30.76 -8.80
C SER A 6 30.23 29.29 -8.42
N LEU A 7 30.63 28.91 -7.19
CA LEU A 7 30.43 27.56 -6.67
C LEU A 7 28.95 27.11 -6.80
N SER A 8 28.02 28.06 -6.80
CA SER A 8 26.58 27.87 -7.02
C SER A 8 26.25 27.36 -8.42
N ASP A 9 26.96 27.84 -9.45
CA ASP A 9 26.74 27.42 -10.84
C ASP A 9 27.18 25.96 -11.02
N TYR A 10 28.31 25.59 -10.43
CA TYR A 10 28.80 24.21 -10.43
C TYR A 10 27.85 23.25 -9.70
N ALA A 11 27.34 23.64 -8.53
CA ALA A 11 26.37 22.85 -7.79
C ALA A 11 25.05 22.67 -8.58
N SER A 12 24.60 23.72 -9.27
CA SER A 12 23.40 23.68 -10.11
C SER A 12 23.57 22.74 -11.30
N ASP A 13 24.73 22.73 -11.95
CA ASP A 13 25.04 21.80 -13.04
C ASP A 13 25.02 20.34 -12.58
N TRP A 14 25.58 20.04 -11.39
CA TRP A 14 25.52 18.69 -10.84
C TRP A 14 24.11 18.28 -10.45
N LEU A 15 23.33 19.16 -9.83
CA LEU A 15 21.93 18.89 -9.49
C LEU A 15 21.12 18.60 -10.75
N ASN A 16 21.28 19.41 -11.80
CA ASN A 16 20.60 19.21 -13.08
C ASN A 16 21.00 17.88 -13.73
N LYS A 17 22.26 17.47 -13.63
CA LYS A 17 22.72 16.15 -14.09
C LYS A 17 22.05 15.01 -13.33
N PHE A 18 21.91 15.11 -12.00
CA PHE A 18 21.23 14.09 -11.20
C PHE A 18 19.74 14.01 -11.54
N ILE A 19 19.05 15.16 -11.65
CA ILE A 19 17.64 15.21 -12.05
C ILE A 19 17.45 14.61 -13.45
N GLN A 20 18.34 14.93 -14.40
CA GLN A 20 18.30 14.34 -15.73
C GLN A 20 18.50 12.82 -15.67
N ALA A 21 19.43 12.33 -14.85
CA ALA A 21 19.65 10.89 -14.67
C ALA A 21 18.44 10.19 -14.05
N ASP A 22 17.83 10.77 -13.01
CA ASP A 22 16.64 10.22 -12.34
C ASP A 22 15.42 10.20 -13.28
N ASN A 23 15.23 11.25 -14.08
CA ASN A 23 14.17 11.31 -15.10
C ASN A 23 14.40 10.35 -16.27
N CYS A 24 15.60 9.77 -16.42
CA CYS A 24 15.91 8.76 -17.42
C CYS A 24 15.77 7.32 -16.90
N PHE A 25 15.21 7.12 -15.70
CA PHE A 25 14.93 5.78 -15.21
C PHE A 25 13.98 5.06 -16.17
N ARG A 26 14.27 3.79 -16.48
CA ARG A 26 13.45 3.01 -17.41
C ARG A 26 12.07 2.77 -16.83
N ASP A 27 11.05 2.91 -17.66
CA ASP A 27 9.68 2.56 -17.29
C ASP A 27 9.59 1.07 -16.90
N LEU A 28 8.68 0.74 -15.98
CA LEU A 28 8.47 -0.62 -15.50
C LEU A 28 8.29 -1.64 -16.66
N PRO A 29 7.51 -1.38 -17.72
CA PRO A 29 7.38 -2.32 -18.83
C PRO A 29 8.68 -2.55 -19.60
N ALA A 30 9.54 -1.54 -19.70
CA ALA A 30 10.84 -1.65 -20.35
C ALA A 30 11.85 -2.43 -19.48
N LEU A 31 11.73 -2.33 -18.15
CA LEU A 31 12.51 -3.15 -17.21
C LEU A 31 12.09 -4.61 -17.24
N LEU A 32 10.79 -4.87 -17.37
CA LEU A 32 10.23 -6.21 -17.42
C LEU A 32 10.29 -6.84 -18.83
N ASP A 33 10.88 -6.16 -19.82
CA ASP A 33 10.97 -6.59 -21.23
C ASP A 33 9.61 -6.95 -21.87
N LEU A 34 8.51 -6.41 -21.34
CA LEU A 34 7.13 -6.73 -21.77
C LEU A 34 6.81 -6.24 -23.20
N GLN A 35 7.69 -5.45 -23.80
CA GLN A 35 7.54 -4.94 -25.17
C GLN A 35 7.93 -5.97 -26.24
N ASN A 36 8.70 -7.00 -25.86
CA ASN A 36 9.03 -8.13 -26.73
C ASN A 36 8.13 -9.31 -26.32
N SER A 37 6.95 -9.43 -26.94
CA SER A 37 5.95 -10.47 -26.64
C SER A 37 6.43 -11.93 -26.83
N ASP A 38 7.66 -12.13 -27.30
CA ASP A 38 8.28 -13.42 -27.53
C ASP A 38 9.18 -13.87 -26.37
N SER A 39 9.45 -13.01 -25.37
CA SER A 39 10.22 -13.37 -24.17
C SER A 39 9.29 -13.73 -23.00
N VAL A 40 9.45 -14.95 -22.48
CA VAL A 40 8.78 -15.37 -21.24
C VAL A 40 9.54 -14.79 -20.07
N THR A 41 8.94 -13.87 -19.33
CA THR A 41 9.48 -13.42 -18.05
C THR A 41 9.32 -14.53 -17.02
N VAL A 42 10.41 -14.97 -16.38
CA VAL A 42 10.36 -15.97 -15.31
C VAL A 42 10.92 -15.35 -14.03
N SER A 43 10.09 -15.31 -12.98
CA SER A 43 10.50 -14.97 -11.62
C SER A 43 10.74 -16.28 -10.85
N GLY A 44 11.74 -16.34 -9.97
CA GLY A 44 11.89 -17.47 -9.03
C GLY A 44 12.73 -18.64 -9.47
N LEU A 45 13.56 -18.47 -10.50
CA LEU A 45 14.60 -19.46 -10.82
C LEU A 45 15.89 -19.20 -10.04
N ASN A 46 16.02 -18.04 -9.39
CA ASN A 46 17.17 -17.71 -8.57
C ASN A 46 16.76 -17.75 -7.09
N ASP A 47 17.54 -18.45 -6.26
CA ASP A 47 17.32 -18.55 -4.81
C ASP A 47 17.39 -17.17 -4.12
N LEU A 48 17.95 -16.17 -4.80
CA LEU A 48 18.01 -14.77 -4.34
C LEU A 48 16.72 -13.97 -4.62
N ASP A 49 15.83 -14.44 -5.49
CA ASP A 49 14.57 -13.76 -5.81
C ASP A 49 13.54 -13.93 -4.67
N TYR A 50 13.68 -15.00 -3.89
CA TYR A 50 12.83 -15.33 -2.74
C TYR A 50 13.70 -15.68 -1.53
N PRO A 51 14.42 -14.71 -0.94
CA PRO A 51 15.25 -15.00 0.22
C PRO A 51 14.37 -15.50 1.38
N GLU A 52 14.67 -16.71 1.88
CA GLU A 52 14.08 -17.22 3.12
C GLU A 52 14.64 -16.42 4.31
N SER A 53 14.09 -15.24 4.57
CA SER A 53 14.49 -14.43 5.71
C SER A 53 13.79 -14.92 6.99
N PRO A 54 14.53 -15.37 8.03
CA PRO A 54 13.93 -15.74 9.31
C PRO A 54 13.62 -14.54 10.22
N ALA A 55 14.05 -13.34 9.85
CA ALA A 55 13.89 -12.13 10.65
C ALA A 55 13.90 -10.91 9.72
N TYR A 56 12.86 -10.08 9.84
CA TYR A 56 12.49 -8.86 9.11
C TYR A 56 13.57 -7.79 8.82
N CYS A 57 14.86 -8.08 8.98
CA CYS A 57 15.96 -7.18 8.66
C CYS A 57 16.53 -7.49 7.28
N GLY A 58 16.20 -6.67 6.28
CA GLY A 58 16.86 -6.68 4.96
C GLY A 58 15.96 -6.90 3.74
N GLY A 59 14.63 -6.98 3.91
CA GLY A 59 13.69 -6.97 2.79
C GLY A 59 13.48 -5.55 2.23
N LEU A 60 13.00 -5.44 0.99
CA LEU A 60 12.52 -4.18 0.39
C LEU A 60 11.40 -3.51 1.20
N LEU A 61 10.75 -4.26 2.09
CA LEU A 61 9.63 -3.83 2.91
C LEU A 61 9.90 -4.19 4.37
N GLU A 62 9.54 -3.27 5.26
CA GLU A 62 9.58 -3.44 6.71
C GLU A 62 8.17 -3.26 7.27
N ILE A 63 7.76 -4.14 8.19
CA ILE A 63 6.50 -3.96 8.92
C ILE A 63 6.75 -2.95 10.04
N ILE A 64 6.26 -1.74 9.85
CA ILE A 64 6.45 -0.64 10.81
C ILE A 64 5.41 -0.71 11.94
N LYS A 65 4.19 -1.16 11.63
CA LYS A 65 3.06 -1.16 12.58
C LYS A 65 2.05 -2.24 12.25
N THR A 66 1.49 -2.82 13.30
CA THR A 66 0.35 -3.75 13.24
C THR A 66 -0.71 -3.26 14.20
N SER A 67 -1.89 -2.94 13.69
CA SER A 67 -3.05 -2.54 14.50
C SER A 67 -4.00 -3.73 14.66
N ALA A 68 -4.45 -4.00 15.88
CA ALA A 68 -5.46 -5.02 16.14
C ALA A 68 -6.87 -4.51 15.77
N LEU A 69 -7.81 -5.43 15.57
CA LEU A 69 -9.22 -5.09 15.41
C LEU A 69 -9.77 -4.53 16.75
N PRO A 70 -10.64 -3.50 16.70
CA PRO A 70 -11.36 -3.03 17.89
C PRO A 70 -12.07 -4.18 18.61
N VAL A 71 -11.94 -4.23 19.94
CA VAL A 71 -12.48 -5.32 20.77
C VAL A 71 -14.00 -5.38 20.72
N GLU A 72 -14.64 -4.24 20.47
CA GLU A 72 -16.08 -4.06 20.28
C GLU A 72 -16.62 -4.90 19.11
N LEU A 73 -15.78 -5.19 18.11
CA LEU A 73 -16.15 -6.01 16.95
C LEU A 73 -16.14 -7.51 17.27
N MET A 74 -15.38 -7.94 18.29
CA MET A 74 -15.24 -9.36 18.64
C MET A 74 -16.59 -9.98 19.07
N GLU A 75 -17.40 -9.21 19.78
CA GLU A 75 -18.75 -9.63 20.17
C GLU A 75 -19.67 -9.76 18.95
N LYS A 76 -19.54 -8.85 17.97
CA LYS A 76 -20.35 -8.84 16.75
C LYS A 76 -20.03 -10.01 15.82
N PHE A 77 -18.76 -10.38 15.71
CA PHE A 77 -18.37 -11.58 14.98
C PHE A 77 -19.00 -12.85 15.56
N SER A 78 -19.21 -12.91 16.88
CA SER A 78 -19.85 -14.05 17.54
C SER A 78 -21.34 -14.19 17.19
N CYS A 79 -21.97 -13.11 16.70
CA CYS A 79 -23.37 -13.09 16.28
C CYS A 79 -23.58 -13.15 14.76
N MET A 80 -22.50 -13.22 13.97
CA MET A 80 -22.56 -13.28 12.50
C MET A 80 -23.37 -14.49 12.03
N ARG A 81 -24.29 -14.29 11.07
CA ARG A 81 -25.14 -15.35 10.55
C ARG A 81 -24.80 -15.79 9.13
N LYS A 82 -24.46 -14.87 8.23
CA LYS A 82 -24.32 -15.17 6.80
C LYS A 82 -23.01 -14.69 6.19
N ASN A 83 -22.71 -13.39 6.31
CA ASN A 83 -21.62 -12.78 5.55
C ASN A 83 -20.77 -11.83 6.39
N CYS A 84 -19.49 -11.78 6.05
CA CYS A 84 -18.54 -10.81 6.59
C CYS A 84 -17.54 -10.41 5.53
N LEU A 85 -17.45 -9.11 5.30
CA LEU A 85 -16.52 -8.50 4.37
C LEU A 85 -15.72 -7.47 5.14
N MET A 86 -14.46 -7.28 4.78
CA MET A 86 -13.59 -6.31 5.41
C MET A 86 -12.68 -5.68 4.37
N GLY A 87 -12.20 -4.49 4.66
CA GLY A 87 -11.27 -3.79 3.80
C GLY A 87 -10.79 -2.49 4.43
N VAL A 88 -10.10 -1.71 3.61
CA VAL A 88 -9.61 -0.39 3.98
C VAL A 88 -10.03 0.63 2.94
N PHE A 89 -10.26 1.85 3.40
CA PHE A 89 -10.39 3.06 2.60
C PHE A 89 -9.19 3.96 2.93
N PRO A 90 -8.06 3.81 2.20
CA PRO A 90 -6.83 4.55 2.49
C PRO A 90 -7.01 6.07 2.39
N ASP A 91 -7.82 6.52 1.44
CA ASP A 91 -8.05 7.95 1.17
C ASP A 91 -8.65 8.71 2.36
N ILE A 92 -9.37 7.99 3.23
CA ILE A 92 -9.98 8.56 4.46
C ILE A 92 -9.38 7.98 5.73
N GLN A 93 -8.30 7.19 5.65
CA GLN A 93 -7.66 6.55 6.80
C GLN A 93 -8.67 5.75 7.66
N ARG A 94 -9.53 4.95 7.01
CA ARG A 94 -10.51 4.12 7.70
C ARG A 94 -10.39 2.66 7.29
N ALA A 95 -10.49 1.75 8.24
CA ALA A 95 -10.78 0.36 7.98
C ALA A 95 -12.27 0.12 8.18
N TRP A 96 -12.79 -0.89 7.50
CA TRP A 96 -14.20 -1.24 7.59
C TRP A 96 -14.40 -2.74 7.67
N VAL A 97 -15.48 -3.13 8.34
CA VAL A 97 -15.99 -4.50 8.35
C VAL A 97 -17.51 -4.47 8.29
N THR A 98 -18.09 -5.39 7.55
CA THR A 98 -19.54 -5.62 7.55
C THR A 98 -19.82 -6.94 8.24
N VAL A 99 -20.81 -6.96 9.12
CA VAL A 99 -21.35 -8.17 9.72
C VAL A 99 -22.81 -8.27 9.30
N ASP A 100 -23.11 -9.15 8.36
CA ASP A 100 -24.42 -9.26 7.70
C ASP A 100 -24.90 -7.93 7.11
N ASN A 101 -25.76 -7.20 7.81
CA ASN A 101 -26.35 -5.93 7.39
C ASN A 101 -25.82 -4.72 8.18
N GLU A 102 -24.92 -4.95 9.14
CA GLU A 102 -24.26 -3.90 9.92
C GLU A 102 -22.90 -3.57 9.29
N LEU A 103 -22.56 -2.29 9.23
CA LEU A 103 -21.27 -1.77 8.75
C LEU A 103 -20.56 -1.05 9.90
N PHE A 104 -19.29 -1.35 10.09
CA PHE A 104 -18.43 -0.72 11.08
C PHE A 104 -17.23 -0.07 10.39
N LEU A 105 -16.88 1.15 10.80
CA LEU A 105 -15.72 1.89 10.32
C LEU A 105 -14.91 2.37 11.52
N TRP A 106 -13.59 2.32 11.43
CA TRP A 106 -12.70 2.87 12.46
C TRP A 106 -11.42 3.40 11.83
N ASP A 107 -10.70 4.24 12.56
CA ASP A 107 -9.36 4.68 12.19
C ASP A 107 -8.38 3.51 12.34
N TYR A 108 -7.80 3.02 11.24
CA TYR A 108 -6.84 1.89 11.33
C TYR A 108 -5.47 2.30 11.88
N ASP A 109 -5.16 3.60 11.95
CA ASP A 109 -3.92 4.08 12.53
C ASP A 109 -4.04 4.12 14.06
N SER A 110 -5.03 4.82 14.61
CA SER A 110 -5.22 4.88 16.06
C SER A 110 -5.94 3.66 16.66
N GLY A 111 -6.78 2.99 15.87
CA GLY A 111 -7.74 1.99 16.37
C GLY A 111 -8.99 2.61 17.01
N GLU A 112 -9.12 3.94 16.98
CA GLU A 112 -10.20 4.69 17.60
C GLU A 112 -11.28 5.10 16.57
N ASP A 113 -12.22 5.95 17.00
CA ASP A 113 -13.31 6.50 16.17
C ASP A 113 -14.17 5.42 15.49
N LEU A 114 -14.58 4.41 16.26
CA LEU A 114 -15.49 3.37 15.80
C LEU A 114 -16.89 3.95 15.53
N ALA A 115 -17.23 4.05 14.26
CA ALA A 115 -18.57 4.34 13.77
C ALA A 115 -19.28 3.06 13.34
N PHE A 116 -20.60 3.00 13.53
CA PHE A 116 -21.42 1.89 13.05
C PHE A 116 -22.64 2.40 12.28
N TYR A 117 -23.12 1.57 11.36
CA TYR A 117 -24.30 1.81 10.55
C TYR A 117 -25.12 0.52 10.44
N ASP A 118 -26.38 0.57 10.85
CA ASP A 118 -27.33 -0.55 10.90
C ASP A 118 -28.59 -0.31 10.05
N GLY A 119 -28.54 0.67 9.14
CA GLY A 119 -29.69 1.09 8.35
C GLY A 119 -30.10 0.14 7.22
N MET A 120 -29.36 -0.95 7.00
CA MET A 120 -29.65 -1.91 5.93
C MET A 120 -30.60 -3.01 6.43
N SER A 121 -31.66 -3.30 5.68
CA SER A 121 -32.52 -4.46 5.94
C SER A 121 -31.88 -5.77 5.50
N ASP A 122 -31.08 -5.71 4.43
CA ASP A 122 -30.50 -6.86 3.76
C ASP A 122 -28.98 -6.91 3.94
N THR A 123 -28.41 -8.10 3.69
CA THR A 123 -26.98 -8.35 3.82
C THR A 123 -26.17 -7.49 2.85
N ILE A 124 -25.14 -6.82 3.37
CA ILE A 124 -24.18 -6.05 2.60
C ILE A 124 -23.26 -7.02 1.83
N ILE A 125 -23.06 -6.72 0.55
CA ILE A 125 -22.26 -7.54 -0.38
C ILE A 125 -21.04 -6.80 -0.95
N ALA A 126 -21.00 -5.47 -0.81
CA ALA A 126 -19.90 -4.63 -1.24
C ALA A 126 -19.94 -3.29 -0.50
N ALA A 127 -18.77 -2.70 -0.30
CA ALA A 127 -18.60 -1.33 0.17
C ALA A 127 -17.53 -0.64 -0.66
N ASN A 128 -17.81 0.57 -1.14
CA ASN A 128 -16.88 1.36 -1.93
C ASN A 128 -16.97 2.84 -1.54
N ILE A 129 -15.86 3.55 -1.75
CA ILE A 129 -15.79 5.00 -1.69
C ILE A 129 -15.50 5.51 -3.10
N SER A 130 -16.09 6.65 -3.47
CA SER A 130 -15.97 7.26 -4.81
C SER A 130 -15.21 8.58 -4.75
#